data_AF-A0A946HJW4-F1
#
_entry.id   AF-A0A946HJW4-F1
#
_cell.length_a   1.000
_cell.length_b   1.000
_cell.length_c   1.000
_cell.angle_alpha   90.00
_cell.angle_beta   90.00
_cell.angle_gamma   90.00
#
_symmetry.space_group_name_H-M   'P 1'
#
loop_
_entity.id
_entity.type
_entity.pdbx_description
1 polymer ?
#
loop_
_entity_poly.entity_id
_entity_poly.type
_entity_poly.pdbx_seq_one_letter_code
_entity_poly.pdbx_strand_id
1 'polypeptide(L)'
;MTTSALHVTPIPTKWVGPIKITGEVIDEAVSVPLATYETPLWPSTGRGARVSRHCGGIRCTVIDERMTRSVALRAQSAATAKKTSDAIAGRFDELAA
;
A
#
# COMPACT_ATOMS: atom_id res chain seq x y z
N MET A 1 24.30 -18.33 -0.01
CA MET A 1 23.47 -17.84 -1.13
C MET A 1 24.36 -16.98 -1.99
N THR A 2 24.76 -17.47 -3.17
CA THR A 2 25.48 -16.67 -4.16
C THR A 2 24.55 -15.61 -4.72
N THR A 3 24.83 -14.35 -4.46
CA THR A 3 24.08 -13.22 -5.02
C THR A 3 24.18 -13.31 -6.54
N SER A 4 23.07 -13.61 -7.20
CA SER A 4 22.96 -13.55 -8.67
C SER A 4 23.42 -12.17 -9.16
N ALA A 5 24.02 -12.12 -10.36
CA ALA A 5 24.30 -10.86 -11.03
C ALA A 5 23.03 -10.00 -11.08
N LEU A 6 23.21 -8.69 -10.82
CA LEU A 6 22.11 -7.72 -10.81
C LEU A 6 21.63 -7.50 -12.25
N HIS A 7 20.49 -8.09 -12.60
CA HIS A 7 19.77 -7.79 -13.84
C HIS A 7 18.82 -6.63 -13.58
N VAL A 8 18.84 -5.64 -14.48
CA VAL A 8 17.92 -4.49 -14.44
C VAL A 8 16.93 -4.60 -15.58
N THR A 9 15.64 -4.46 -15.26
CA THR A 9 14.57 -4.34 -16.26
C THR A 9 14.05 -2.90 -16.26
N PRO A 10 14.34 -2.10 -17.30
CA PRO A 10 13.88 -0.72 -17.34
C PRO A 10 12.36 -0.64 -17.56
N ILE A 11 11.66 0.04 -16.66
CA ILE A 11 10.22 0.33 -16.79
C ILE A 11 10.05 1.80 -17.21
N PRO A 12 9.36 2.08 -18.34
CA PRO A 12 9.05 3.45 -18.74
C PRO A 12 8.34 4.20 -17.61
N THR A 13 8.81 5.39 -17.29
CA THR A 13 8.29 6.20 -16.19
C THR A 13 8.03 7.62 -16.67
N LYS A 14 6.88 8.19 -16.30
CA LYS A 14 6.56 9.61 -16.53
C LYS A 14 6.02 10.26 -15.26
N TRP A 15 6.35 11.53 -15.09
CA TRP A 15 5.75 12.37 -14.05
C TRP A 15 4.36 12.84 -14.50
N VAL A 16 3.35 12.62 -13.67
CA VAL A 16 1.95 13.00 -13.92
C VAL A 16 1.51 13.98 -12.84
N GLY A 17 0.89 15.10 -13.21
CA GLY A 17 0.43 16.09 -12.24
C GLY A 17 0.38 17.52 -12.77
N PRO A 18 0.31 18.53 -11.89
CA PRO A 18 0.26 18.37 -10.42
C PRO A 18 -1.09 17.81 -9.93
N ILE A 19 -1.10 16.98 -8.91
CA ILE A 19 -2.31 16.52 -8.22
C ILE A 19 -2.42 17.36 -6.96
N LYS A 20 -3.48 18.16 -6.82
CA LYS A 20 -3.73 18.90 -5.58
C LYS A 20 -4.35 17.94 -4.56
N ILE A 21 -3.57 17.57 -3.55
CA ILE A 21 -3.99 16.72 -2.44
C ILE A 21 -4.05 17.59 -1.19
N THR A 22 -5.17 17.52 -0.48
CA THR A 22 -5.42 18.24 0.77
C THR A 22 -5.81 17.24 1.85
N GLY A 23 -5.46 17.50 3.10
CA GLY A 23 -5.69 16.55 4.18
C GLY A 23 -4.96 16.97 5.45
N GLU A 24 -5.02 16.13 6.47
CA GLU A 24 -4.35 16.37 7.75
C GLU A 24 -2.82 16.31 7.64
N VAL A 25 -2.32 15.50 6.70
CA VAL A 25 -0.88 15.21 6.53
C VAL A 25 -0.25 16.06 5.43
N ILE A 26 -0.99 16.42 4.39
CA ILE A 26 -0.46 17.13 3.22
C ILE A 26 -1.51 18.09 2.65
N ASP A 27 -1.06 19.29 2.27
CA ASP A 27 -1.83 20.28 1.50
C ASP A 27 -0.95 20.86 0.39
N GLU A 28 -0.78 20.07 -0.68
CA GLU A 28 0.21 20.35 -1.71
C GLU A 28 -0.26 19.95 -3.11
N ALA A 29 0.37 20.56 -4.11
CA ALA A 29 0.23 20.22 -5.52
C ALA A 29 1.41 19.36 -5.98
N VAL A 30 1.23 18.03 -5.97
CA VAL A 30 2.33 17.07 -6.17
C VAL A 30 2.38 16.50 -7.59
N SER A 31 3.58 16.40 -8.17
CA SER A 31 3.78 15.60 -9.38
C SER A 31 4.19 14.18 -8.97
N VAL A 32 3.50 13.16 -9.46
CA VAL A 32 3.74 11.76 -9.08
C VAL A 32 4.48 11.01 -10.19
N PRO A 33 5.51 10.21 -9.88
CA PRO A 33 6.13 9.34 -10.86
C PRO A 33 5.24 8.10 -11.08
N LEU A 34 4.90 7.81 -12.33
CA LEU A 34 4.11 6.64 -12.71
C LEU A 34 4.91 5.77 -13.68
N ALA A 35 5.32 4.59 -13.23
CA ALA A 35 6.05 3.61 -14.02
C ALA A 35 5.10 2.54 -14.58
N THR A 36 4.99 2.44 -15.90
CA THR A 36 4.09 1.47 -16.57
C THR A 36 4.47 1.27 -18.03
N TYR A 37 4.09 0.12 -18.59
CA TYR A 37 4.10 -0.11 -20.05
C TYR A 37 2.78 0.28 -20.72
N GLU A 38 1.72 0.55 -19.93
CA GLU A 38 0.41 0.96 -20.43
C GLU A 38 0.41 2.46 -20.75
N THR A 39 0.80 2.80 -21.97
CA THR A 39 0.95 4.19 -22.44
C THR A 39 -0.29 5.08 -22.19
N PRO A 40 -1.54 4.62 -22.38
CA PRO A 40 -2.73 5.45 -22.14
C PRO A 40 -2.94 5.86 -20.67
N LEU A 41 -2.29 5.19 -19.71
CA LEU A 41 -2.49 5.46 -18.29
C LEU A 41 -2.00 6.86 -17.90
N TRP A 42 -0.87 7.33 -18.45
CA TRP A 42 -0.34 8.67 -18.14
C TRP A 42 -1.28 9.82 -18.54
N PRO A 43 -1.74 9.96 -19.79
CA PRO A 43 -2.66 11.02 -20.16
C PRO A 43 -4.03 10.88 -19.48
N SER A 44 -4.49 9.65 -19.20
CA SER A 44 -5.75 9.43 -18.48
C SER A 44 -5.68 9.96 -17.04
N THR A 45 -4.66 9.55 -16.27
CA THR A 45 -4.43 10.04 -14.90
C THR A 45 -4.17 11.54 -14.88
N GLY A 46 -3.42 12.07 -15.86
CA GLY A 46 -3.16 13.51 -15.98
C GLY A 46 -4.43 14.32 -16.24
N ARG A 47 -5.38 13.80 -17.02
CA ARG A 47 -6.71 14.42 -17.20
C ARG A 47 -7.50 14.44 -15.91
N GLY A 48 -7.51 13.33 -15.15
CA GLY A 48 -8.13 13.27 -13.82
C GLY A 48 -7.54 14.30 -12.85
N ALA A 49 -6.20 14.41 -12.81
CA ALA A 49 -5.50 15.43 -12.03
C ALA A 49 -5.87 16.86 -12.44
N ARG A 50 -6.08 17.13 -13.73
CA ARG A 50 -6.54 18.44 -14.20
C ARG A 50 -7.96 18.74 -13.70
N VAL A 51 -8.89 17.80 -13.86
CA VAL A 51 -10.29 17.96 -13.43
C VAL A 51 -10.35 18.20 -11.92
N SER A 52 -9.65 17.39 -11.11
CA SER A 52 -9.71 17.52 -9.65
C SER A 52 -9.23 18.89 -9.17
N ARG A 53 -8.20 19.48 -9.80
CA ARG A 53 -7.74 20.85 -9.49
C ARG A 53 -8.81 21.91 -9.75
N HIS A 54 -9.62 21.75 -10.80
CA HIS A 54 -10.74 22.67 -11.07
C HIS A 54 -11.89 22.51 -10.06
N CYS A 55 -11.92 21.42 -9.30
CA CYS A 55 -12.89 21.16 -8.24
C CYS A 55 -12.35 21.43 -6.82
N GLY A 56 -11.19 22.11 -6.69
CA GLY A 56 -10.59 22.47 -5.40
C GLY A 56 -9.53 21.50 -4.88
N GLY A 57 -9.29 20.38 -5.57
CA GLY A 57 -8.35 19.33 -5.20
C GLY A 57 -9.03 18.07 -4.67
N ILE A 58 -8.23 17.11 -4.23
CA ILE A 58 -8.68 15.85 -3.64
C ILE A 58 -8.43 15.93 -2.14
N ARG A 59 -9.47 15.72 -1.32
CA ARG A 59 -9.32 15.61 0.14
C ARG A 59 -9.07 14.16 0.53
N CYS A 60 -7.98 13.90 1.23
CA CYS A 60 -7.57 12.56 1.68
C CYS A 60 -7.31 12.56 3.20
N THR A 61 -7.76 11.50 3.87
CA THR A 61 -7.49 11.24 5.29
C THR A 61 -7.02 9.79 5.45
N VAL A 62 -5.98 9.58 6.25
CA VAL A 62 -5.52 8.23 6.64
C VAL A 62 -6.37 7.78 7.82
N ILE A 63 -7.14 6.71 7.65
CA ILE A 63 -8.05 6.19 8.69
C ILE A 63 -7.32 5.23 9.64
N ASP A 64 -6.38 4.44 9.11
CA ASP A 64 -5.63 3.41 9.83
C ASP A 64 -4.31 3.12 9.09
N GLU A 65 -3.27 2.74 9.82
CA GLU A 65 -1.97 2.33 9.28
C GLU A 65 -1.49 1.10 10.05
N ARG A 66 -1.58 -0.06 9.41
CA ARG A 66 -1.19 -1.33 10.01
C ARG A 66 -0.73 -2.32 8.96
N MET A 67 0.29 -3.09 9.32
CA MET A 67 0.75 -4.24 8.55
C MET A 67 0.34 -5.52 9.27
N THR A 68 -0.11 -6.53 8.51
CA THR A 68 -0.48 -7.82 9.07
C THR A 68 0.50 -8.90 8.63
N ARG A 69 0.65 -9.91 9.47
CA ARG A 69 1.40 -11.12 9.14
C ARG A 69 0.63 -12.33 9.62
N SER A 70 0.51 -13.33 8.75
CA SER A 70 -0.11 -14.61 9.10
C SER A 70 0.96 -15.68 9.23
N VAL A 71 0.76 -16.59 10.17
CA VAL A 71 1.59 -17.79 10.34
C VAL A 71 0.71 -19.03 10.22
N ALA A 72 1.25 -20.07 9.61
CA ALA A 72 0.61 -21.38 9.57
C ALA A 72 1.27 -22.28 10.62
N LEU A 73 0.48 -22.75 11.57
CA LEU A 73 0.94 -23.63 12.64
C LEU A 73 0.28 -25.01 12.48
N ARG A 74 1.05 -26.07 12.70
CA ARG A 74 0.56 -27.44 12.66
C ARG A 74 0.44 -27.98 14.08
N ALA A 75 -0.69 -28.61 14.37
CA ALA A 75 -0.91 -29.37 15.60
C ALA A 75 -1.13 -30.86 15.28
N GLN A 76 -0.97 -31.72 16.29
CA GLN A 76 -1.16 -33.16 16.15
C GLN A 76 -2.64 -33.55 15.96
N SER A 77 -3.58 -32.74 16.44
CA SER A 77 -5.03 -32.98 16.32
C SER A 77 -5.81 -31.66 16.22
N ALA A 78 -7.05 -31.72 15.75
CA ALA A 78 -7.96 -30.57 15.71
C ALA A 78 -8.25 -30.00 17.11
N ALA A 79 -8.38 -30.86 18.12
CA ALA A 79 -8.60 -30.45 19.51
C ALA A 79 -7.41 -29.64 20.05
N THR A 80 -6.19 -30.09 19.76
CA THR A 80 -4.96 -29.36 20.13
C THR A 80 -4.89 -28.01 19.41
N ALA A 81 -5.18 -27.98 18.10
CA ALA A 81 -5.19 -26.74 17.33
C ALA A 81 -6.17 -25.71 17.92
N LYS A 82 -7.39 -26.15 18.26
CA LYS A 82 -8.41 -25.27 18.86
C LYS A 82 -7.97 -24.71 20.21
N LYS A 83 -7.50 -25.58 21.12
CA LYS A 83 -7.00 -25.16 22.44
C LYS A 83 -5.86 -24.14 22.32
N THR A 84 -4.92 -24.36 21.40
CA THR A 84 -3.81 -23.43 21.15
C THR A 84 -4.30 -22.11 20.55
N SER A 85 -5.23 -22.15 19.60
CA SER A 85 -5.83 -20.94 19.01
C SER A 85 -6.51 -20.07 20.08
N ASP A 86 -7.28 -20.69 20.98
CA ASP A 86 -7.97 -19.97 22.04
C ASP A 86 -6.97 -19.39 23.05
N ALA A 87 -5.89 -20.10 23.36
CA ALA A 87 -4.82 -19.61 24.23
C ALA A 87 -4.06 -18.42 23.63
N ILE A 88 -3.82 -18.42 22.31
CA ILE A 88 -3.20 -17.28 21.61
C ILE A 88 -4.14 -16.08 21.64
N ALA A 89 -5.42 -16.28 21.31
CA ALA A 89 -6.41 -15.20 21.34
C ALA A 89 -6.58 -14.59 22.74
N GLY A 90 -6.61 -15.42 23.79
CA GLY A 90 -6.71 -14.96 25.18
C GLY A 90 -5.46 -14.24 25.71
N ARG A 91 -4.33 -14.35 25.00
CA ARG A 91 -3.06 -13.68 25.33
C ARG A 91 -2.68 -12.62 24.30
N PHE A 92 -3.63 -12.15 23.50
CA PHE A 92 -3.32 -11.23 22.41
C PHE A 92 -2.59 -9.98 22.90
N ASP A 93 -3.05 -9.36 23.99
CA ASP A 93 -2.42 -8.15 24.54
C ASP A 93 -0.97 -8.39 25.02
N GLU A 94 -0.70 -9.56 25.61
CA GLU A 94 0.65 -9.97 26.01
C GLU A 94 1.55 -10.21 24.79
N LEU A 95 1.01 -10.84 23.74
CA LEU A 95 1.75 -11.19 22.53
C LEU A 95 1.92 -10.02 21.55
N ALA A 96 1.11 -8.97 21.69
CA ALA A 96 1.15 -7.76 20.86
C ALA A 96 2.10 -6.69 21.40
N ALA A 97 2.56 -6.83 22.66
CA ALA A 97 3.56 -5.95 23.28
C ALA A 97 4.97 -6.20 22.71
#